data_AF-A0A1R4JES8-F1
#
_entry.id   AF-A0A1R4JES8-F1
#
_cell.length_a   1.000
_cell.length_b   1.000
_cell.length_c   1.000
_cell.angle_alpha   90.00
_cell.angle_beta   90.00
_cell.angle_gamma   90.00
#
_symmetry.space_group_name_H-M   'P 1'
#
loop_
_entity.id
_entity.type
_entity.pdbx_description
1 polymer ?
#
loop_
_entity_poly.entity_id
_entity_poly.type
_entity_poly.pdbx_seq_one_letter_code
_entity_poly.pdbx_strand_id
1 'polypeptide(L)'
;MERMTATHDYAEQQRALYGAPLGERFGVVLKEYGISQRTLAATLGLSAPMLSQLASARRIKIGNPAVYARLVMLEERIQEEDKAAVLAEVRESDPVLTTQVRPTSSQNADDGTAPGHDRLASALASLGCPAELTSAAEAAGEGPLASVLRRAAELAEGRR
;
A
#
# COMPACT_ATOMS: atom_id res chain seq x y z
N MET A 1 0.14 22.18 -31.91
CA MET A 1 1.00 20.97 -31.83
C MET A 1 1.62 20.83 -30.42
N GLU A 2 0.84 20.95 -29.34
CA GLU A 2 1.38 21.00 -27.95
C GLU A 2 1.09 19.74 -27.13
N ARG A 3 0.13 18.90 -27.56
CA ARG A 3 -0.28 17.69 -26.82
C ARG A 3 0.69 16.51 -26.93
N MET A 4 1.63 16.50 -27.86
CA MET A 4 2.52 15.35 -28.10
C MET A 4 3.67 15.28 -27.09
N THR A 5 4.21 16.43 -26.64
CA THR A 5 5.38 16.49 -25.76
C THR A 5 5.05 16.11 -24.31
N ALA A 6 3.90 16.57 -23.80
CA ALA A 6 3.47 16.28 -22.43
C ALA A 6 3.22 14.78 -22.17
N THR A 7 2.73 14.03 -23.16
CA THR A 7 2.51 12.58 -23.04
C THR A 7 3.81 11.78 -23.00
N HIS A 8 4.85 12.24 -23.72
CA HIS A 8 6.18 11.63 -23.66
C HIS A 8 6.81 11.82 -22.29
N ASP A 9 6.72 13.03 -21.72
CA ASP A 9 7.20 13.34 -20.37
C ASP A 9 6.52 12.48 -19.29
N TYR A 10 5.22 12.24 -19.43
CA TYR A 10 4.46 11.42 -18.48
C TYR A 10 4.83 9.93 -18.55
N ALA A 11 5.14 9.41 -19.74
CA ALA A 11 5.62 8.04 -19.90
C ALA A 11 7.03 7.85 -19.30
N GLU A 12 7.90 8.85 -19.44
CA GLU A 12 9.23 8.85 -18.80
C GLU A 12 9.12 8.91 -17.28
N GLN A 13 8.23 9.75 -16.73
CA GLN A 13 7.96 9.78 -15.29
C GLN A 13 7.38 8.44 -14.79
N GLN A 14 6.49 7.80 -15.56
CA GLN A 14 6.02 6.45 -15.22
C GLN A 14 7.16 5.45 -15.20
N ARG A 15 8.08 5.50 -16.18
CA ARG A 15 9.27 4.64 -16.19
C ARG A 15 10.16 4.89 -14.97
N ALA A 16 10.36 6.14 -14.56
CA ALA A 16 11.12 6.45 -13.35
C ALA A 16 10.48 5.86 -12.08
N LEU A 17 9.15 5.81 -11.99
CA LEU A 17 8.42 5.29 -10.82
C LEU A 17 8.19 3.78 -10.84
N TYR A 18 7.99 3.20 -12.02
CA TYR A 18 7.51 1.83 -12.19
C TYR A 18 8.44 0.98 -13.07
N GLY A 19 9.63 1.47 -13.43
CA GLY A 19 10.60 0.78 -14.29
C GLY A 19 10.26 0.79 -15.78
N ALA A 20 8.97 0.82 -16.14
CA ALA A 20 8.47 0.92 -17.51
C ALA A 20 7.16 1.72 -17.57
N PRO A 21 6.79 2.26 -18.75
CA PRO A 21 5.48 2.87 -18.95
C PRO A 21 4.36 1.88 -18.61
N LEU A 22 3.33 2.34 -17.88
CA LEU A 22 2.27 1.45 -17.40
C LEU A 22 1.47 0.82 -18.56
N GLY A 23 1.31 1.54 -19.67
CA GLY A 23 0.65 1.01 -20.86
C GLY A 23 1.35 -0.21 -21.46
N GLU A 24 2.68 -0.25 -21.41
CA GLU A 24 3.48 -1.38 -21.88
C GLU A 24 3.28 -2.59 -20.95
N ARG A 25 3.39 -2.38 -19.64
CA ARG A 25 3.18 -3.42 -18.63
C ARG A 25 1.77 -4.02 -18.69
N PHE A 26 0.74 -3.18 -18.78
CA PHE A 26 -0.63 -3.65 -18.99
C PHE A 26 -0.78 -4.43 -20.30
N GLY A 27 -0.13 -3.97 -21.38
CA GLY A 27 -0.14 -4.65 -22.68
C GLY A 27 0.39 -6.08 -22.60
N VAL A 28 1.50 -6.30 -21.87
CA VAL A 28 2.05 -7.63 -21.61
C VAL A 28 1.03 -8.50 -20.88
N VAL A 29 0.47 -8.03 -19.76
CA VAL A 29 -0.51 -8.81 -18.97
C VAL A 29 -1.77 -9.14 -19.79
N LEU A 30 -2.31 -8.19 -20.56
CA LEU A 30 -3.47 -8.42 -21.42
C LEU A 30 -3.21 -9.53 -22.44
N LYS A 31 -2.02 -9.52 -23.05
CA LYS A 31 -1.61 -10.49 -24.06
C LYS A 31 -1.39 -11.88 -23.45
N GLU A 32 -0.60 -11.97 -22.38
CA GLU A 32 -0.21 -13.24 -21.78
C GLU A 32 -1.37 -13.96 -21.06
N TYR A 33 -2.32 -13.20 -20.52
CA TYR A 33 -3.53 -13.75 -19.92
C TYR A 33 -4.70 -13.88 -20.90
N GLY A 34 -4.60 -13.30 -22.10
CA GLY A 34 -5.68 -13.33 -23.10
C GLY A 34 -6.96 -12.62 -22.66
N ILE A 35 -6.85 -11.56 -21.83
CA ILE A 35 -8.00 -10.89 -21.21
C ILE A 35 -8.26 -9.49 -21.77
N SER A 36 -9.47 -8.99 -21.53
CA SER A 36 -9.84 -7.61 -21.88
C SER A 36 -9.30 -6.59 -20.86
N GLN A 37 -9.18 -5.32 -21.28
CA GLN A 37 -8.88 -4.20 -20.38
C GLN A 37 -9.89 -4.07 -19.22
N ARG A 38 -11.16 -4.43 -19.46
CA ARG A 38 -12.20 -4.39 -18.42
C ARG A 38 -11.94 -5.46 -17.35
N THR A 39 -11.56 -6.66 -17.77
CA THR A 39 -11.19 -7.76 -16.88
C THR A 39 -9.96 -7.39 -16.06
N LEU A 40 -8.92 -6.87 -16.72
CA LEU A 40 -7.72 -6.41 -16.03
C LEU A 40 -8.03 -5.31 -15.00
N ALA A 41 -8.86 -4.31 -15.36
CA ALA A 41 -9.27 -3.26 -14.44
C ALA A 41 -9.98 -3.85 -13.20
N ALA A 42 -10.89 -4.80 -13.40
CA ALA A 42 -11.60 -5.47 -12.32
C ALA A 42 -10.66 -6.28 -11.40
N THR A 43 -9.69 -7.01 -11.97
CA THR A 43 -8.70 -7.78 -11.21
C THR A 43 -7.77 -6.87 -10.40
N LEU A 44 -7.33 -5.75 -10.97
CA LEU A 44 -6.46 -4.81 -10.27
C LEU A 44 -7.20 -3.96 -9.22
N GLY A 45 -8.54 -3.90 -9.28
CA GLY A 45 -9.36 -3.02 -8.44
C GLY A 45 -9.37 -1.57 -8.93
N LEU A 46 -9.23 -1.36 -10.24
CA LEU A 46 -9.29 -0.06 -10.90
C LEU A 46 -10.60 0.14 -11.66
N SER A 47 -11.02 1.40 -11.81
CA SER A 47 -12.05 1.73 -12.80
C SER A 47 -11.47 1.68 -14.22
N ALA A 48 -12.29 1.26 -15.19
CA ALA A 48 -11.87 1.23 -16.60
C ALA A 48 -11.37 2.60 -17.14
N PRO A 49 -11.98 3.75 -16.78
CA PRO A 49 -11.43 5.06 -17.15
C PRO A 49 -10.05 5.33 -16.57
N MET A 50 -9.81 4.95 -15.30
CA MET A 50 -8.51 5.14 -14.65
C MET A 50 -7.43 4.28 -15.31
N LEU A 51 -7.75 3.03 -15.66
CA LEU A 51 -6.84 2.15 -16.40
C LEU A 51 -6.50 2.73 -17.78
N SER A 52 -7.50 3.23 -18.52
CA SER A 52 -7.29 3.88 -19.83
C SER A 52 -6.39 5.11 -19.74
N GLN A 53 -6.59 5.96 -18.71
CA GLN A 53 -5.75 7.14 -18.48
C GLN A 53 -4.28 6.79 -18.17
N LEU A 54 -4.05 5.77 -17.33
CA LEU A 54 -2.71 5.29 -17.01
C LEU A 54 -2.04 4.66 -18.24
N ALA A 55 -2.78 3.82 -18.98
CA ALA A 55 -2.30 3.15 -20.19
C ALA A 55 -1.93 4.15 -21.31
N SER A 56 -2.64 5.27 -21.40
CA SER A 56 -2.40 6.32 -22.40
C SER A 56 -1.41 7.39 -21.93
N ALA A 57 -0.69 7.16 -20.83
CA ALA A 57 0.22 8.12 -20.21
C ALA A 57 -0.40 9.52 -20.00
N ARG A 58 -1.70 9.59 -19.70
CA ARG A 58 -2.41 10.82 -19.31
C ARG A 58 -2.43 11.02 -17.80
N ARG A 59 -2.07 9.97 -17.06
CA ARG A 59 -1.92 9.98 -15.61
C ARG A 59 -0.65 9.24 -15.23
N ILE A 60 0.14 9.84 -14.35
CA ILE A 60 1.44 9.28 -13.96
C ILE A 60 1.26 8.30 -12.79
N LYS A 61 0.64 8.74 -11.69
CA LYS A 61 0.63 7.98 -10.42
C LYS A 61 -0.60 7.07 -10.27
N ILE A 62 -0.36 5.87 -9.76
CA ILE A 62 -1.38 4.98 -9.19
C ILE A 62 -1.68 5.46 -7.77
N GLY A 63 -2.95 5.79 -7.48
CA GLY A 63 -3.36 6.32 -6.17
C GLY A 63 -3.43 5.28 -5.06
N ASN A 64 -3.83 4.04 -5.39
CA ASN A 64 -3.89 2.93 -4.44
C ASN A 64 -2.67 2.01 -4.67
N PRO A 65 -1.72 1.92 -3.73
CA PRO A 65 -0.52 1.11 -3.92
C PRO A 65 -0.83 -0.39 -4.09
N ALA A 66 -1.96 -0.89 -3.55
CA ALA A 66 -2.41 -2.28 -3.71
C ALA A 66 -2.59 -2.67 -5.19
N VAL A 67 -3.00 -1.72 -6.02
CA VAL A 67 -3.16 -1.92 -7.47
C VAL A 67 -1.83 -2.29 -8.12
N TYR A 68 -0.75 -1.62 -7.72
CA TYR A 68 0.58 -1.90 -8.26
C TYR A 68 1.08 -3.27 -7.80
N ALA A 69 0.86 -3.62 -6.53
CA ALA A 69 1.19 -4.95 -6.03
C ALA A 69 0.44 -6.06 -6.80
N ARG A 70 -0.86 -5.89 -7.06
CA ARG A 70 -1.63 -6.84 -7.88
C ARG A 70 -1.10 -6.94 -9.32
N LEU A 71 -0.63 -5.84 -9.91
CA LEU A 71 0.00 -5.88 -11.24
C LEU A 71 1.28 -6.73 -11.21
N VAL A 72 2.15 -6.51 -10.22
CA VAL A 72 3.39 -7.27 -10.06
C VAL A 72 3.09 -8.76 -9.83
N MET A 73 2.10 -9.09 -9.00
CA MET A 73 1.67 -10.48 -8.80
C MET A 73 1.21 -11.16 -10.10
N LEU A 74 0.52 -10.44 -10.99
CA LEU A 74 0.16 -10.99 -12.30
C LEU A 74 1.40 -11.20 -13.17
N GLU A 75 2.34 -10.26 -13.19
CA GLU A 75 3.56 -10.37 -14.00
C GLU A 75 4.46 -11.54 -13.57
N GLU A 76 4.62 -11.74 -12.26
CA GLU A 76 5.41 -12.85 -11.70
C GLU A 76 4.81 -14.23 -12.04
N ARG A 77 3.49 -14.30 -12.23
CA ARG A 77 2.73 -15.52 -12.47
C ARG A 77 2.34 -15.73 -13.93
N ILE A 78 2.97 -14.99 -14.86
CA ILE A 78 2.78 -15.13 -16.32
C ILE A 78 3.13 -16.53 -16.84
N GLN A 79 3.89 -17.35 -16.12
CA GLN A 79 4.23 -18.71 -16.59
C GLN A 79 3.28 -19.81 -16.06
N GLU A 80 2.34 -19.48 -15.17
CA GLU A 80 1.41 -20.47 -14.62
C GLU A 80 0.35 -20.89 -15.66
N GLU A 81 0.05 -22.18 -15.76
CA GLU A 81 -0.89 -22.69 -16.76
C GLU A 81 -2.34 -22.24 -16.49
N ASP A 82 -2.76 -22.21 -15.22
CA ASP A 82 -4.12 -21.84 -14.83
C ASP A 82 -4.27 -20.32 -14.64
N LYS A 83 -4.35 -19.61 -15.77
CA LYS A 83 -4.56 -18.15 -15.82
C LYS A 83 -5.81 -17.70 -15.07
N ALA A 84 -6.87 -18.50 -15.09
CA ALA A 84 -8.14 -18.16 -14.47
C ALA A 84 -8.03 -18.17 -12.94
N ALA A 85 -7.36 -19.20 -12.38
CA ALA A 85 -7.08 -19.27 -10.95
C ALA A 85 -6.22 -18.08 -10.50
N VAL A 86 -5.14 -17.75 -11.22
CA VAL A 86 -4.29 -16.59 -10.89
C VAL A 86 -5.09 -15.28 -10.83
N LEU A 87 -5.95 -15.03 -11.82
CA LEU A 87 -6.77 -13.82 -11.86
C LEU A 87 -7.75 -13.73 -10.70
N ALA A 88 -8.33 -14.86 -10.27
CA ALA A 88 -9.22 -14.92 -9.12
C ALA A 88 -8.46 -14.64 -7.81
N GLU A 89 -7.34 -15.33 -7.61
CA GLU A 89 -6.49 -15.17 -6.43
C GLU A 89 -5.95 -13.73 -6.29
N VAL A 90 -5.48 -13.12 -7.38
CA VAL A 90 -5.00 -11.73 -7.35
C VAL A 90 -6.12 -10.73 -7.06
N ARG A 91 -7.34 -11.00 -7.56
CA ARG A 91 -8.49 -10.15 -7.31
C ARG A 91 -8.93 -10.21 -5.84
N GLU A 92 -8.90 -11.39 -5.25
CA GLU A 92 -9.25 -11.63 -3.84
C GLU A 92 -8.12 -11.22 -2.88
N SER A 93 -6.88 -11.20 -3.38
CA SER A 93 -5.73 -10.71 -2.63
C SER A 93 -5.96 -9.27 -2.22
N ASP A 94 -5.95 -9.03 -0.91
CA ASP A 94 -5.79 -7.69 -0.35
C ASP A 94 -4.32 -7.55 0.03
N PRO A 95 -3.44 -7.08 -0.88
CA PRO A 95 -2.03 -6.96 -0.55
C PRO A 95 -1.93 -5.94 0.58
N VAL A 96 -1.63 -6.44 1.78
CA VAL A 96 -1.32 -5.63 2.96
C VAL A 96 0.03 -4.98 2.69
N LEU A 97 -0.01 -3.91 1.91
CA LEU A 97 1.08 -2.96 1.84
C LEU A 97 0.97 -2.17 3.14
N THR A 98 1.78 -2.56 4.12
CA THR A 98 2.09 -1.72 5.29
C THR A 98 2.89 -0.50 4.81
N THR A 99 2.26 0.32 3.98
CA THR A 99 2.72 1.66 3.69
C THR A 99 2.34 2.45 4.92
N GLN A 100 3.28 2.58 5.85
CA GLN A 100 3.20 3.64 6.85
C GLN A 100 3.22 4.96 6.08
N VAL A 101 2.03 5.44 5.72
CA VAL A 101 1.81 6.82 5.34
C VAL A 101 2.14 7.61 6.59
N ARG A 102 3.34 8.19 6.64
CA ARG A 102 3.64 9.29 7.56
C ARG A 102 2.64 10.39 7.22
N PRO A 103 1.65 10.71 8.07
CA PRO A 103 0.83 11.87 7.84
C PRO A 103 1.77 13.07 7.91
N THR A 104 1.83 13.86 6.84
CA THR A 104 2.37 15.21 6.92
C THR A 104 1.39 16.01 7.77
N SER A 105 1.67 16.14 9.06
CA SER A 105 0.90 16.96 9.97
C SER A 105 0.91 18.41 9.49
N SER A 106 -0.18 18.82 8.85
CA SER A 106 -0.57 20.23 8.86
C SER A 106 -0.89 20.59 10.30
N GLN A 107 -0.12 21.54 10.81
CA GLN A 107 -0.34 22.23 12.07
C GLN A 107 -1.74 22.86 12.06
N ASN A 108 -2.61 22.42 12.98
CA ASN A 108 -3.23 23.28 13.99
C ASN A 108 -4.24 22.51 14.86
N ALA A 109 -4.18 22.86 16.15
CA ALA A 109 -5.17 22.64 17.20
C ALA A 109 -5.22 21.26 17.89
N ASP A 110 -4.69 21.28 19.11
CA ASP A 110 -5.40 20.97 20.35
C ASP A 110 -4.93 19.75 21.15
N ASP A 111 -4.92 19.97 22.46
CA ASP A 111 -4.43 19.12 23.54
C ASP A 111 -4.93 17.66 23.46
N GLY A 112 -4.04 16.72 23.80
CA GLY A 112 -4.39 15.32 24.06
C GLY A 112 -3.69 14.30 23.16
N THR A 113 -2.90 13.43 23.80
CA THR A 113 -2.31 12.17 23.31
C THR A 113 -2.80 11.70 21.93
N ALA A 114 -1.92 11.74 20.94
CA ALA A 114 -2.26 11.37 19.57
C ALA A 114 -2.93 9.98 19.49
N PRO A 115 -4.12 9.85 18.88
CA PRO A 115 -4.94 8.62 18.89
C PRO A 115 -4.27 7.39 18.24
N GLY A 116 -3.16 7.59 17.51
CA GLY A 116 -2.33 6.49 16.99
C GLY A 116 -1.53 5.77 18.08
N HIS A 117 -1.06 6.48 19.11
CA HIS A 117 -0.26 5.91 20.19
C HIS A 117 -1.09 5.01 21.10
N ASP A 118 -2.34 5.37 21.39
CA ASP A 118 -3.24 4.54 22.21
C ASP A 118 -3.64 3.23 21.52
N ARG A 119 -3.88 3.27 20.20
CA ARG A 119 -4.14 2.04 19.43
C ARG A 119 -2.95 1.09 19.44
N LEU A 120 -1.74 1.63 19.26
CA LEU A 120 -0.51 0.84 19.30
C LEU A 120 -0.27 0.27 20.71
N ALA A 121 -0.49 1.06 21.75
CA ALA A 121 -0.36 0.61 23.14
C ALA A 121 -1.31 -0.55 23.47
N SER A 122 -2.58 -0.46 23.02
CA SER A 122 -3.57 -1.54 23.22
C SER A 122 -3.20 -2.84 22.49
N ALA A 123 -2.65 -2.74 21.28
CA ALA A 123 -2.16 -3.89 20.53
C ALA A 123 -0.97 -4.56 21.25
N LEU A 124 0.01 -3.77 21.70
CA LEU A 124 1.18 -4.27 22.44
C LEU A 124 0.78 -4.91 23.78
N ALA A 125 -0.16 -4.31 24.51
CA ALA A 125 -0.70 -4.85 25.75
C ALA A 125 -1.40 -6.21 25.58
N SER A 126 -1.79 -6.56 24.35
CA SER A 126 -2.42 -7.85 24.03
C SER A 126 -1.41 -8.93 23.62
N LEU A 127 -0.15 -8.55 23.39
CA LEU A 127 0.94 -9.43 22.96
C LEU A 127 1.95 -9.72 24.08
N GLY A 128 2.24 -8.73 24.93
CA GLY A 128 3.26 -8.82 25.99
C GLY A 128 2.69 -8.81 27.41
N CYS A 129 3.45 -9.37 28.36
CA CYS A 129 3.17 -9.25 29.79
C CYS A 129 3.65 -7.88 30.31
N PRO A 130 2.98 -7.24 31.29
CA PRO A 130 3.32 -5.90 31.75
C PRO A 130 4.79 -5.72 32.17
N ALA A 131 5.40 -6.71 32.83
CA ALA A 131 6.81 -6.64 33.24
C ALA A 131 7.79 -6.55 32.05
N GLU A 132 7.47 -7.21 30.94
CA GLU A 132 8.28 -7.19 29.71
C GLU A 132 8.15 -5.83 29.01
N LEU A 133 6.94 -5.28 28.97
CA LEU A 133 6.66 -3.97 28.38
C LEU A 133 7.34 -2.83 29.17
N THR A 134 7.38 -2.91 30.50
CA THR A 134 8.10 -1.96 31.35
C THR A 134 9.61 -2.04 31.13
N SER A 135 10.18 -3.25 31.09
CA SER A 135 11.62 -3.45 30.85
C SER A 135 12.03 -2.93 29.45
N ALA A 136 11.18 -3.14 28.44
CA ALA A 136 11.39 -2.61 27.10
C ALA A 136 11.30 -1.07 27.06
N ALA A 137 10.39 -0.47 27.85
CA ALA A 137 10.30 0.98 27.96
C ALA A 137 11.55 1.59 28.59
N GLU A 138 12.11 0.97 29.63
CA GLU A 138 13.35 1.40 30.27
C GLU A 138 14.54 1.32 29.31
N ALA A 139 14.65 0.22 28.55
CA ALA A 139 15.70 0.05 27.54
C ALA A 139 15.59 1.08 26.40
N ALA A 140 14.36 1.53 26.08
CA ALA A 140 14.11 2.56 25.07
C ALA A 140 14.44 3.98 25.55
N GLY A 141 14.63 4.21 26.86
CA GLY A 141 15.00 5.50 27.44
C GLY A 141 13.88 6.54 27.38
N GLU A 142 14.21 7.79 27.02
CA GLU A 142 13.24 8.88 26.90
C GLU A 142 12.76 9.06 25.46
N GLY A 143 11.45 9.14 25.26
CA GLY A 143 10.88 9.46 23.95
C GLY A 143 9.50 8.84 23.70
N PRO A 144 8.94 9.07 22.49
CA PRO A 144 7.59 8.61 22.13
C PRO A 144 7.41 7.09 22.17
N LEU A 145 8.48 6.32 21.90
CA LEU A 145 8.43 4.86 21.96
C LEU A 145 8.31 4.37 23.40
N ALA A 146 9.09 4.93 24.31
CA ALA A 146 9.06 4.58 25.74
C ALA A 146 7.75 5.00 26.41
N SER A 147 7.09 6.08 25.96
CA SER A 147 5.76 6.46 26.46
C SER A 147 4.67 5.49 25.98
N VAL A 148 4.72 5.02 24.73
CA VAL A 148 3.78 4.01 24.22
C VAL A 148 3.95 2.67 24.94
N LEU A 149 5.19 2.24 25.19
CA LEU A 149 5.47 0.99 25.91
C LEU A 149 4.98 1.03 27.37
N ARG A 150 5.20 2.16 28.08
CA ARG A 150 4.63 2.38 29.42
C ARG A 150 3.12 2.34 29.40
N ARG A 151 2.49 3.01 28.42
CA ARG A 151 1.04 3.00 28.25
C ARG A 151 0.48 1.60 27.98
N ALA A 152 1.21 0.78 27.22
CA ALA A 152 0.86 -0.61 26.98
C ALA A 152 0.94 -1.45 28.26
N ALA A 153 1.97 -1.24 29.09
CA ALA A 153 2.10 -1.91 30.38
C ALA A 153 0.91 -1.61 31.31
N GLU A 154 0.55 -0.32 31.46
CA GLU A 154 -0.63 0.11 32.25
C GLU A 154 -1.93 -0.57 31.79
N LEU A 155 -2.15 -0.65 30.47
CA LEU A 155 -3.34 -1.28 29.89
C LEU A 155 -3.35 -2.81 30.04
N ALA A 156 -2.18 -3.44 30.16
CA ALA A 156 -2.05 -4.87 30.40
C ALA A 156 -2.30 -5.23 31.88
N GLU A 157 -1.96 -4.33 32.80
CA GLU A 157 -2.21 -4.50 34.25
C GLU A 157 -3.70 -4.41 34.60
N GLY A 158 -4.44 -3.46 34.01
CA GLY A 158 -5.87 -3.27 34.27
C GLY A 158 -6.80 -4.39 33.72
N ARG A 159 -6.25 -5.40 33.03
CA ARG A 159 -6.99 -6.54 32.48
C ARG A 159 -6.92 -7.83 33.33
N ARG A 160 -6.17 -7.82 34.43
CA ARG A 160 -6.06 -8.94 35.38
C ARG A 160 -7.03 -8.77 36.55
#